data_AF-A0A0M3SJL1-F1
#
_entry.id   AF-A0A0M3SJL1-F1
#
_cell.length_a   1.000
_cell.length_b   1.000
_cell.length_c   1.000
_cell.angle_alpha   90.00
_cell.angle_beta   90.00
_cell.angle_gamma   90.00
#
_symmetry.space_group_name_H-M   'P 1'
#
loop_
_entity.id
_entity.type
_entity.pdbx_description
1 polymer ?
#
loop_
_entity_poly.entity_id
_entity_poly.type
_entity_poly.pdbx_seq_one_letter_code
_entity_poly.pdbx_strand_id
1 'polypeptide(L)'
;MILKIKNNKINHFLITKKPETNLVFYENINEVILFISNKKRIEIMKFLNEQLSKISKIKIISIFRIESKSKNIIAYDAPIELTRDTKLSLWRFIKNVLKIKFNMLFDFEIINFNISNKNKKKFSKTELSRIINRVLSSKEEEILPAYPKPLRREINRLISKYNNLKAKTSGQIGERKIRIIYKSEN
;
A
#
# COMPACT_ATOMS: atom_id res chain seq x y z
N MET A 1 -3.71 25.02 42.64
CA MET A 1 -3.69 26.26 41.84
C MET A 1 -3.03 25.93 40.50
N ILE A 2 -3.78 26.00 39.39
CA ILE A 2 -3.34 25.62 38.05
C ILE A 2 -2.58 26.80 37.43
N LEU A 3 -1.29 26.64 37.15
CA LEU A 3 -0.55 27.57 36.31
C LEU A 3 -0.80 27.23 34.84
N LYS A 4 -1.61 28.08 34.20
CA LYS A 4 -1.89 28.09 32.76
C LYS A 4 -0.60 28.36 31.98
N ILE A 5 -0.18 27.41 31.16
CA ILE A 5 0.72 27.68 30.03
C ILE A 5 -0.15 28.00 28.82
N LYS A 6 -0.44 29.30 28.64
CA LYS A 6 -0.89 29.88 27.37
C LYS A 6 0.32 30.56 26.72
N ASN A 7 0.95 29.89 25.75
CA ASN A 7 1.33 30.53 24.49
C ASN A 7 1.80 29.52 23.44
N ASN A 8 1.23 29.67 22.24
CA ASN A 8 1.26 28.74 21.12
C ASN A 8 2.56 28.81 20.32
N LYS A 9 3.46 27.85 20.55
CA LYS A 9 4.37 27.34 19.51
C LYS A 9 4.32 25.81 19.51
N ILE A 10 3.21 25.28 19.02
CA ILE A 10 3.02 23.85 18.75
C ILE A 10 3.97 23.48 17.60
N ASN A 11 5.13 22.88 17.89
CA ASN A 11 5.96 22.24 16.85
C ASN A 11 6.98 21.21 17.39
N HIS A 12 6.62 20.33 18.34
CA HIS A 12 7.49 19.18 18.70
C HIS A 12 6.76 17.91 19.21
N PHE A 13 5.43 17.89 19.28
CA PHE A 13 4.66 16.86 20.00
C PHE A 13 4.27 15.57 19.23
N LEU A 14 4.87 15.25 18.07
CA LEU A 14 4.59 13.99 17.35
C LEU A 14 5.75 12.99 17.29
N ILE A 15 6.87 13.26 17.98
CA ILE A 15 8.04 12.36 18.00
C ILE A 15 7.97 11.35 19.16
N THR A 16 7.16 11.61 20.20
CA THR A 16 7.38 11.07 21.55
C THR A 16 6.60 9.81 21.97
N LYS A 17 5.66 9.26 21.20
CA LYS A 17 4.90 8.07 21.67
C LYS A 17 5.65 6.74 21.53
N LYS A 18 6.58 6.62 20.58
CA LYS A 18 7.45 5.43 20.42
C LYS A 18 8.81 5.93 19.93
N PRO A 19 9.93 5.76 20.65
CA PRO A 19 11.23 6.25 20.19
C PRO A 19 11.69 5.51 18.92
N GLU A 20 11.21 4.29 18.74
CA GLU A 20 11.65 3.35 17.71
C GLU A 20 10.47 2.74 16.95
N THR A 21 10.78 2.21 15.76
CA THR A 21 9.87 1.42 14.93
C THR A 21 10.54 0.12 14.54
N ASN A 22 9.86 -1.01 14.73
CA ASN A 22 10.33 -2.31 14.27
C ASN A 22 10.55 -2.28 12.75
N LEU A 23 11.77 -2.59 12.34
CA LEU A 23 12.23 -2.68 10.96
C LEU A 23 13.44 -3.61 10.91
N VAL A 24 13.48 -4.53 9.96
CA VAL A 24 14.64 -5.42 9.82
C VAL A 24 15.49 -5.02 8.63
N PHE A 25 16.72 -4.61 8.87
CA PHE A 25 17.65 -4.20 7.82
C PHE A 25 19.09 -4.54 8.19
N TYR A 26 19.98 -4.47 7.20
CA TYR A 26 21.40 -4.68 7.35
C TYR A 26 22.12 -3.36 7.11
N GLU A 27 23.09 -3.06 7.97
CA GLU A 27 24.14 -2.07 7.67
C GLU A 27 25.32 -2.77 6.99
N ASN A 28 26.27 -2.01 6.42
CA ASN A 28 27.41 -2.53 5.63
C ASN A 28 28.24 -3.66 6.26
N ILE A 29 28.07 -3.93 7.55
CA ILE A 29 28.81 -4.92 8.35
C ILE A 29 28.03 -6.26 8.44
N ASN A 30 26.95 -6.45 7.67
CA ASN A 30 26.03 -7.61 7.76
C ASN A 30 25.34 -7.74 9.13
N GLU A 31 25.40 -6.71 9.98
CA GLU A 31 24.65 -6.69 11.23
C GLU A 31 23.17 -6.52 10.96
N VAL A 32 22.37 -7.44 11.52
CA VAL A 32 20.91 -7.38 11.45
C VAL A 32 20.41 -6.41 12.51
N ILE A 33 19.80 -5.32 12.08
CA ILE A 33 19.15 -4.35 12.97
C ILE A 33 17.64 -4.60 12.92
N LEU A 34 16.99 -4.64 14.09
CA LEU A 34 15.55 -4.98 14.23
C LEU A 34 14.64 -3.77 14.47
N PHE A 35 15.22 -2.57 14.61
CA PHE A 35 14.50 -1.33 14.85
C PHE A 35 15.20 -0.13 14.23
N ILE A 36 14.44 0.91 13.92
CA ILE A 36 14.98 2.21 13.53
C ILE A 36 14.46 3.28 14.48
N SER A 37 15.29 4.27 14.81
CA SER A 37 14.81 5.45 15.52
C SER A 37 13.78 6.21 14.67
N ASN A 38 12.76 6.76 15.31
CA ASN A 38 11.75 7.55 14.61
C ASN A 38 12.35 8.77 13.89
N LYS A 39 13.40 9.37 14.47
CA LYS A 39 14.13 10.48 13.84
C LYS A 39 14.69 10.06 12.49
N LYS A 40 15.42 8.94 12.44
CA LYS A 40 16.01 8.42 11.19
C LYS A 40 14.94 7.97 10.19
N ARG A 41 13.87 7.33 10.67
CA ARG A 41 12.70 6.98 9.84
C ARG A 41 12.10 8.21 9.14
N ILE A 42 11.89 9.30 9.90
CA ILE A 42 11.36 10.56 9.36
C ILE A 42 12.34 11.21 8.37
N GLU A 43 13.63 11.19 8.67
CA GLU A 43 14.70 11.68 7.79
C GLU A 43 14.66 10.96 6.43
N ILE A 44 14.62 9.63 6.43
CA ILE A 44 14.49 8.80 5.23
C ILE A 44 13.24 9.19 4.44
N MET A 45 12.08 9.25 5.10
CA MET A 45 10.83 9.57 4.44
C MET A 45 10.83 10.97 3.84
N LYS A 46 11.41 11.97 4.52
CA LYS A 46 11.54 13.33 4.00
C LYS A 46 12.40 13.36 2.76
N PHE A 47 13.57 12.72 2.80
CA PHE A 47 14.48 12.66 1.66
C PHE A 47 13.84 11.98 0.45
N LEU A 48 13.22 10.81 0.65
CA LEU A 48 12.50 10.10 -0.42
C LEU A 48 11.40 10.96 -1.04
N ASN A 49 10.61 11.64 -0.21
CA ASN A 49 9.53 12.51 -0.69
C ASN A 49 10.05 13.73 -1.46
N GLU A 50 11.18 14.31 -1.05
CA GLU A 50 11.82 15.41 -1.76
C GLU A 50 12.32 14.99 -3.14
N GLN A 51 12.87 13.79 -3.27
CA GLN A 51 13.28 13.29 -4.59
C GLN A 51 12.09 12.89 -5.45
N LEU A 52 11.09 12.23 -4.87
CA LEU A 52 9.90 11.78 -5.60
C LEU A 52 9.03 12.94 -6.08
N SER A 53 8.94 14.04 -5.34
CA SER A 53 8.13 15.21 -5.72
C SER A 53 8.63 15.90 -6.98
N LYS A 54 9.92 15.77 -7.31
CA LYS A 54 10.54 16.33 -8.52
C LYS A 54 10.10 15.61 -9.79
N ILE A 55 9.69 14.33 -9.69
CA ILE A 55 9.44 13.46 -10.84
C ILE A 55 8.03 12.84 -10.85
N SER A 56 7.30 12.92 -9.74
CA SER A 56 6.02 12.22 -9.58
C SER A 56 5.14 12.85 -8.49
N LYS A 57 3.87 12.47 -8.48
CA LYS A 57 2.92 12.79 -7.40
C LYS A 57 2.86 11.68 -6.34
N ILE A 58 3.88 10.82 -6.25
CA ILE A 58 3.94 9.72 -5.29
C ILE A 58 4.51 10.25 -3.97
N LYS A 59 3.87 9.91 -2.85
CA LYS A 59 4.31 10.31 -1.51
C LYS A 59 4.47 9.09 -0.61
N ILE A 60 5.64 8.91 -0.02
CA ILE A 60 5.87 7.94 1.05
C ILE A 60 5.24 8.46 2.35
N ILE A 61 4.33 7.66 2.92
CA ILE A 61 3.56 8.00 4.11
C ILE A 61 4.14 7.36 5.36
N SER A 62 4.71 6.16 5.25
CA SER A 62 5.22 5.42 6.40
C SER A 62 6.18 4.31 6.00
N ILE A 63 7.05 3.91 6.94
CA ILE A 63 7.97 2.78 6.83
C ILE A 63 7.85 1.98 8.14
N PHE A 64 7.50 0.71 8.07
CA PHE A 64 7.27 -0.14 9.26
C PHE A 64 7.35 -1.63 8.92
N ARG A 65 7.49 -2.50 9.93
CA ARG A 65 7.40 -3.95 9.77
C ARG A 65 6.00 -4.47 10.08
N ILE A 66 5.49 -5.38 9.25
CA ILE A 66 4.32 -6.22 9.57
C ILE A 66 4.83 -7.54 10.13
N GLU A 67 4.57 -7.78 11.42
CA GLU A 67 4.98 -8.99 12.12
C GLU A 67 4.35 -10.26 11.54
N SER A 68 3.05 -10.23 11.23
CA SER A 68 2.33 -11.39 10.68
C SER A 68 2.83 -11.88 9.32
N LYS A 69 3.67 -11.10 8.63
CA LYS A 69 4.30 -11.47 7.36
C LYS A 69 5.82 -11.49 7.44
N SER A 70 6.41 -11.06 8.55
CA SER A 70 7.85 -10.85 8.69
C SER A 70 8.45 -10.00 7.57
N LYS A 71 7.73 -8.96 7.13
CA LYS A 71 8.16 -8.08 6.02
C LYS A 71 8.17 -6.63 6.43
N ASN A 72 9.17 -5.89 5.94
CA ASN A 72 9.14 -4.43 5.96
C ASN A 72 8.18 -3.93 4.88
N ILE A 73 7.48 -2.85 5.19
CA ILE A 73 6.50 -2.21 4.34
C ILE A 73 6.86 -0.74 4.20
N ILE A 74 6.78 -0.26 2.97
CA ILE A 74 6.76 1.17 2.67
C ILE A 74 5.36 1.52 2.18
N ALA A 75 4.64 2.27 3.00
CA ALA A 75 3.34 2.78 2.64
C ALA A 75 3.48 4.02 1.78
N TYR A 76 2.77 4.08 0.67
CA TYR A 76 2.75 5.25 -0.22
C TYR A 76 1.32 5.71 -0.52
N ASP A 77 1.18 6.98 -0.90
CA ASP A 77 0.00 7.55 -1.53
C ASP A 77 0.33 7.96 -2.96
N ALA A 78 -0.63 7.78 -3.86
CA ALA A 78 -0.58 8.28 -5.23
C ALA A 78 -1.99 8.67 -5.70
N PRO A 79 -2.15 9.61 -6.64
CA PRO A 79 -3.46 9.97 -7.20
C PRO A 79 -4.15 8.82 -7.93
N ILE A 80 -3.35 7.97 -8.59
CA ILE A 80 -3.78 6.82 -9.38
C ILE A 80 -3.13 5.53 -8.85
N GLU A 81 -3.73 4.40 -9.18
CA GLU A 81 -3.12 3.10 -8.90
C GLU A 81 -1.88 2.92 -9.79
N LEU A 82 -0.75 2.56 -9.17
CA LEU A 82 0.50 2.35 -9.91
C LEU A 82 0.49 0.98 -10.60
N THR A 83 0.95 0.94 -11.84
CA THR A 83 1.17 -0.31 -12.58
C THR A 83 2.29 -1.13 -11.95
N ARG A 84 2.41 -2.40 -12.35
CA ARG A 84 3.48 -3.29 -11.89
C ARG A 84 4.86 -2.70 -12.19
N ASP A 85 5.05 -2.17 -13.40
CA ASP A 85 6.34 -1.63 -13.83
C ASP A 85 6.70 -0.35 -13.06
N THR A 86 5.72 0.55 -12.86
CA THR A 86 5.94 1.74 -12.03
C THR A 86 6.27 1.38 -10.59
N LYS A 87 5.61 0.36 -10.01
CA LYS A 87 5.94 -0.13 -8.66
C LYS A 87 7.36 -0.71 -8.60
N LEU A 88 7.77 -1.45 -9.63
CA LEU A 88 9.12 -2.02 -9.70
C LEU A 88 10.19 -0.93 -9.82
N SER A 89 9.96 0.09 -10.65
CA SER A 89 10.85 1.25 -10.77
C SER A 89 10.94 2.03 -9.47
N LEU A 90 9.81 2.26 -8.79
CA LEU A 90 9.78 2.91 -7.48
C LEU A 90 10.55 2.08 -6.43
N TRP A 91 10.38 0.77 -6.44
CA TRP A 91 11.11 -0.14 -5.55
C TRP A 91 12.62 -0.08 -5.77
N ARG A 92 13.07 -0.14 -7.02
CA ARG A 92 14.50 -0.03 -7.37
C ARG A 92 15.07 1.31 -6.95
N PHE A 93 14.33 2.39 -7.20
CA PHE A 93 14.71 3.73 -6.77
C PHE A 93 14.91 3.81 -5.25
N ILE A 94 13.91 3.41 -4.47
CA ILE A 94 13.97 3.47 -3.01
C ILE A 94 15.11 2.58 -2.47
N LYS A 95 15.28 1.36 -3.02
CA LYS A 95 16.35 0.44 -2.62
C LYS A 95 17.73 1.04 -2.87
N ASN A 96 17.94 1.69 -4.02
CA ASN A 96 19.19 2.36 -4.34
C ASN A 96 19.46 3.57 -3.45
N VAL A 97 18.44 4.41 -3.18
CA VAL A 97 18.59 5.54 -2.26
C VAL A 97 18.98 5.08 -0.86
N LEU A 98 18.35 4.02 -0.36
CA LEU A 98 18.63 3.52 0.98
C LEU A 98 20.02 2.92 1.09
N LYS A 99 20.48 2.21 0.06
CA LYS A 99 21.87 1.74 -0.01
C LYS A 99 22.87 2.91 -0.05
N ILE A 100 22.70 3.86 -0.97
CA ILE A 100 23.71 4.89 -1.25
C ILE A 100 23.72 6.00 -0.20
N LYS A 101 22.55 6.53 0.16
CA LYS A 101 22.45 7.71 1.04
C LYS A 101 22.42 7.35 2.52
N PHE A 102 21.82 6.21 2.85
CA PHE A 102 21.55 5.83 4.24
C PHE A 102 22.34 4.60 4.69
N ASN A 103 23.08 3.97 3.79
CA ASN A 103 23.86 2.78 4.10
C ASN A 103 23.02 1.59 4.62
N MET A 104 21.77 1.50 4.16
CA MET A 104 20.80 0.52 4.61
C MET A 104 20.43 -0.44 3.48
N LEU A 105 20.59 -1.73 3.74
CA LEU A 105 20.08 -2.81 2.90
C LEU A 105 18.86 -3.42 3.59
N PHE A 106 17.69 -3.26 3.00
CA PHE A 106 16.44 -3.77 3.55
C PHE A 106 15.55 -4.27 2.41
N ASP A 107 14.93 -5.42 2.60
CA ASP A 107 13.90 -5.89 1.68
C ASP A 107 12.53 -5.45 2.18
N PHE A 108 11.71 -4.99 1.25
CA PHE A 108 10.42 -4.37 1.56
C PHE A 108 9.40 -4.60 0.45
N GLU A 109 8.13 -4.54 0.85
CA GLU A 109 6.99 -4.40 -0.06
C GLU A 109 6.51 -2.95 -0.06
N ILE A 110 6.05 -2.47 -1.22
CA ILE A 110 5.44 -1.15 -1.37
C ILE A 110 3.92 -1.32 -1.45
N ILE A 111 3.18 -0.64 -0.56
CA ILE A 111 1.72 -0.78 -0.45
C ILE A 111 1.04 0.58 -0.43
N ASN A 112 -0.04 0.75 -1.19
CA ASN A 112 -0.96 1.88 -1.03
C ASN A 112 -2.21 1.46 -0.24
N PHE A 113 -2.28 1.85 1.04
CA PHE A 113 -3.45 1.55 1.87
C PHE A 113 -4.70 2.36 1.48
N ASN A 114 -4.52 3.52 0.83
CA ASN A 114 -5.60 4.44 0.49
C ASN A 114 -6.27 4.12 -0.84
N ILE A 115 -5.63 3.35 -1.72
CA ILE A 115 -6.14 3.11 -3.08
C ILE A 115 -7.51 2.45 -3.07
N SER A 116 -7.73 1.52 -2.15
CA SER A 116 -9.02 0.85 -1.99
C SER A 116 -10.15 1.83 -1.64
N ASN A 117 -9.89 2.79 -0.76
CA ASN A 117 -10.85 3.83 -0.40
C ASN A 117 -11.08 4.84 -1.55
N LYS A 118 -10.04 5.15 -2.33
CA LYS A 118 -10.17 5.99 -3.55
C LYS A 118 -11.06 5.29 -4.59
N ASN A 119 -10.82 4.01 -4.84
CA ASN A 119 -11.59 3.21 -5.79
C ASN A 119 -13.04 3.00 -5.34
N LYS A 120 -13.31 2.89 -4.03
CA LYS A 120 -14.67 2.80 -3.48
C LYS A 120 -15.57 3.93 -4.00
N LYS A 121 -15.04 5.16 -4.12
CA LYS A 121 -15.83 6.33 -4.60
C LYS A 121 -16.25 6.21 -6.06
N LYS A 122 -15.55 5.41 -6.86
CA LYS A 122 -15.82 5.18 -8.29
C LYS A 122 -16.65 3.91 -8.54
N PHE A 123 -16.97 3.15 -7.49
CA PHE A 123 -17.72 1.92 -7.64
C PHE A 123 -19.18 2.20 -7.97
N SER A 124 -19.71 1.49 -8.98
CA SER A 124 -21.13 1.47 -9.32
C SER A 124 -21.57 0.04 -9.62
N LYS A 125 -22.79 -0.31 -9.18
CA LYS A 125 -23.40 -1.61 -9.50
C LYS A 125 -23.62 -1.78 -11.00
N THR A 126 -23.95 -0.70 -11.71
CA THR A 126 -24.13 -0.70 -13.16
C THR A 126 -22.85 -1.10 -13.89
N GLU A 127 -21.72 -0.53 -13.44
CA GLU A 127 -20.41 -0.86 -14.01
C GLU A 127 -20.01 -2.31 -13.70
N LEU A 128 -20.29 -2.79 -12.48
CA LEU A 128 -20.06 -4.19 -12.13
C LEU A 128 -20.88 -5.14 -13.03
N SER A 129 -22.17 -4.86 -13.24
CA SER A 129 -23.02 -5.65 -14.13
C SER A 129 -22.49 -5.69 -15.56
N ARG A 130 -21.99 -4.56 -16.06
CA ARG A 130 -21.36 -4.47 -17.39
C ARG A 130 -20.12 -5.36 -17.49
N ILE A 131 -19.27 -5.36 -16.46
CA ILE A 131 -18.08 -6.22 -16.41
C ILE A 131 -18.50 -7.70 -16.34
N ILE A 132 -19.49 -8.04 -15.50
CA ILE A 132 -20.02 -9.40 -15.40
C ILE A 132 -20.51 -9.92 -16.76
N ASN A 133 -21.30 -9.12 -17.47
CA ASN A 133 -21.81 -9.50 -18.79
C ASN A 133 -20.68 -9.70 -19.80
N ARG A 134 -19.64 -8.87 -19.75
CA ARG A 134 -18.45 -9.05 -20.60
C ARG A 134 -17.74 -10.36 -20.31
N VAL A 135 -17.51 -10.70 -19.04
CA VAL A 135 -16.88 -11.98 -18.66
C VAL A 135 -17.74 -13.16 -19.12
N LEU A 136 -19.07 -13.07 -19.02
CA LEU A 136 -19.97 -14.11 -19.50
C LEU A 136 -19.93 -14.28 -21.03
N SER A 137 -19.81 -13.19 -21.79
CA SER A 137 -19.79 -13.25 -23.25
C SER A 137 -18.43 -13.60 -23.83
N SER A 138 -17.34 -12.98 -23.34
CA SER A 138 -15.98 -13.21 -23.84
C SER A 138 -15.33 -14.46 -23.24
N LYS A 139 -15.82 -14.92 -22.08
CA LYS A 139 -15.19 -15.96 -21.24
C LYS A 139 -13.78 -15.59 -20.76
N GLU A 140 -13.38 -14.33 -20.93
CA GLU A 140 -12.09 -13.82 -20.47
C GLU A 140 -12.17 -13.38 -19.01
N GLU A 141 -11.05 -13.49 -18.31
CA GLU A 141 -10.95 -13.06 -16.93
C GLU A 141 -10.85 -11.54 -16.82
N GLU A 142 -11.63 -10.96 -15.90
CA GLU A 142 -11.53 -9.53 -15.57
C GLU A 142 -11.00 -9.31 -14.15
N ILE A 143 -10.07 -8.36 -14.01
CA ILE A 143 -9.48 -7.99 -12.73
C ILE A 143 -10.04 -6.64 -12.30
N LEU A 144 -10.88 -6.65 -11.27
CA LEU A 144 -11.42 -5.44 -10.70
C LEU A 144 -10.35 -4.61 -9.96
N PRO A 145 -10.55 -3.28 -9.85
CA PRO A 145 -9.73 -2.42 -9.00
C PRO A 145 -9.67 -2.92 -7.54
N ALA A 146 -8.65 -2.49 -6.81
CA ALA A 146 -8.58 -2.80 -5.38
C ALA A 146 -9.74 -2.14 -4.62
N TYR A 147 -10.43 -2.89 -3.76
CA TYR A 147 -11.57 -2.39 -2.98
C TYR A 147 -11.46 -2.73 -1.48
N PRO A 148 -12.12 -1.95 -0.59
CA PRO A 148 -12.13 -2.23 0.83
C PRO A 148 -12.82 -3.56 1.13
N LYS A 149 -12.46 -4.21 2.25
CA LYS A 149 -12.99 -5.52 2.63
C LYS A 149 -14.53 -5.60 2.61
N PRO A 150 -15.30 -4.61 3.11
CA PRO A 150 -16.77 -4.64 3.04
C PRO A 150 -17.29 -4.69 1.60
N LEU A 151 -16.78 -3.82 0.72
CA LEU A 151 -17.22 -3.76 -0.67
C LEU A 151 -16.82 -5.03 -1.44
N ARG A 152 -15.64 -5.60 -1.16
CA ARG A 152 -15.24 -6.89 -1.76
C ARG A 152 -16.18 -8.02 -1.39
N ARG A 153 -16.69 -8.06 -0.16
CA ARG A 153 -17.71 -9.04 0.27
C ARG A 153 -19.02 -8.84 -0.48
N GLU A 154 -19.46 -7.59 -0.67
CA GLU A 154 -20.65 -7.28 -1.45
C GLU A 154 -20.51 -7.73 -2.90
N ILE A 155 -19.40 -7.40 -3.56
CA ILE A 155 -19.11 -7.82 -4.94
C ILE A 155 -19.13 -9.34 -5.05
N ASN A 156 -18.44 -10.05 -4.15
CA ASN A 156 -18.44 -11.52 -4.16
C ASN A 156 -19.86 -12.11 -4.01
N ARG A 157 -20.71 -11.51 -3.15
CA ARG A 157 -22.11 -11.92 -2.98
C ARG A 157 -22.95 -11.68 -4.24
N LEU A 158 -22.64 -10.63 -5.01
CA LEU A 158 -23.32 -10.36 -6.27
C LEU A 158 -22.89 -11.35 -7.36
N ILE A 159 -21.59 -11.63 -7.46
CA ILE A 159 -21.04 -12.59 -8.43
C ILE A 159 -21.51 -14.02 -8.13
N SER A 160 -21.67 -14.40 -6.86
CA SER A 160 -22.10 -15.75 -6.49
C SER A 160 -23.51 -16.11 -6.95
N LYS A 161 -24.31 -15.14 -7.42
CA LYS A 161 -25.62 -15.39 -8.03
C LYS A 161 -25.50 -16.02 -9.43
N TYR A 162 -24.33 -15.99 -10.03
CA TYR A 162 -24.06 -16.54 -11.36
C TYR A 162 -23.28 -17.85 -11.23
N ASN A 163 -23.90 -18.97 -11.62
CA ASN A 163 -23.29 -20.31 -11.47
C ASN A 163 -21.95 -20.43 -12.22
N ASN A 164 -21.91 -19.85 -13.42
CA ASN A 164 -20.79 -19.94 -14.36
C ASN A 164 -19.68 -18.93 -14.02
N LEU A 165 -19.73 -18.24 -12.87
CA LEU A 165 -18.69 -17.31 -12.44
C LEU A 165 -18.04 -17.73 -11.12
N LYS A 166 -16.74 -17.42 -11.01
CA LYS A 166 -15.96 -17.54 -9.77
C LYS A 166 -15.33 -16.19 -9.45
N ALA A 167 -15.49 -15.73 -8.22
CA ALA A 167 -14.69 -14.63 -7.70
C ALA A 167 -13.48 -15.18 -6.92
N LYS A 168 -12.26 -14.75 -7.27
CA LYS A 168 -11.05 -14.99 -6.47
C LYS A 168 -10.46 -13.67 -6.01
N THR A 169 -10.12 -13.55 -4.73
CA THR A 169 -9.39 -12.38 -4.22
C THR A 169 -7.88 -12.63 -4.29
N SER A 170 -7.13 -11.72 -4.88
CA SER A 170 -5.66 -11.78 -4.96
C SER A 170 -5.00 -10.43 -4.58
N GLY A 171 -3.69 -10.43 -4.37
CA GLY A 171 -2.90 -9.21 -4.10
C GLY A 171 -2.51 -9.00 -2.63
N GLN A 172 -1.72 -7.95 -2.41
CA GLN A 172 -1.17 -7.59 -1.09
C GLN A 172 -2.23 -6.96 -0.18
N ILE A 173 -1.92 -6.84 1.12
CA ILE A 173 -2.80 -6.16 2.08
C ILE A 173 -2.96 -4.69 1.62
N GLY A 174 -4.16 -4.12 1.72
CA GLY A 174 -4.46 -2.77 1.24
C GLY A 174 -4.79 -2.66 -0.25
N GLU A 175 -4.28 -3.59 -1.06
CA GLU A 175 -4.41 -3.57 -2.53
C GLU A 175 -5.07 -4.84 -3.09
N ARG A 176 -5.82 -5.57 -2.26
CA ARG A 176 -6.48 -6.80 -2.69
C ARG A 176 -7.53 -6.51 -3.77
N LYS A 177 -7.44 -7.23 -4.88
CA LYS A 177 -8.32 -7.17 -6.05
C LYS A 177 -9.24 -8.39 -6.11
N ILE A 178 -10.33 -8.27 -6.85
CA ILE A 178 -11.21 -9.39 -7.19
C ILE A 178 -10.98 -9.73 -8.65
N ARG A 179 -10.70 -11.01 -8.91
CA ARG A 179 -10.64 -11.62 -10.24
C ARG A 179 -11.98 -12.30 -10.49
N ILE A 180 -12.67 -11.93 -11.56
CA ILE A 180 -13.90 -12.57 -12.02
C ILE A 180 -13.53 -13.55 -13.12
N ILE A 181 -13.77 -14.83 -12.89
CA ILE A 181 -13.32 -15.92 -13.75
C ILE A 181 -14.56 -16.68 -14.24
N TYR A 182 -14.66 -16.91 -15.54
CA TYR A 182 -15.67 -17.80 -16.10
C TYR A 182 -15.35 -19.26 -15.76
N LYS A 183 -16.36 -20.00 -15.31
CA LYS A 183 -16.30 -21.45 -15.14
C LYS A 183 -17.01 -22.07 -16.33
N SER A 184 -16.29 -22.86 -17.12
CA SER A 184 -16.96 -23.78 -18.04
C SER A 184 -17.75 -24.79 -17.21
N GLU A 185 -18.95 -25.12 -17.66
CA GLU A 185 -19.68 -26.26 -17.12
C GLU A 185 -18.85 -27.51 -17.40
N ASN A 186 -18.51 -28.23 -16.32
CA ASN A 186 -18.08 -29.62 -16.33
C ASN A 186 -19.24 -30.43 -15.75
#